data_AF-A0A7W3W5R2-F1
#
_entry.id   AF-A0A7W3W5R2-F1
#
_cell.length_a   1.000
_cell.length_b   1.000
_cell.length_c   1.000
_cell.angle_alpha   90.00
_cell.angle_beta   90.00
_cell.angle_gamma   90.00
#
_symmetry.space_group_name_H-M   'P 1'
#
loop_
_entity.id
_entity.type
_entity.pdbx_description
1 polymer ?
#
loop_
_entity_poly.entity_id
_entity_poly.type
_entity_poly.pdbx_seq_one_letter_code
_entity_poly.pdbx_strand_id
1 'polypeptide(L)'
;MHKHCDDPLAVTTALDDRVLQVHFADGDPMGWAVVDRSRPGDQVWLDRSFDGGATWDGGAQLGFTTAPSGVGGWRTQMYNNDDWNNRGVGALRACGSAVGTGRSLAPLGRAPAGTRRTTRKRRRPR
;
A
#
# COMPACT_ATOMS: atom_id res chain seq x y z
N MET A 1 -19.26 -1.30 25.42
CA MET A 1 -19.17 -2.03 24.15
C MET A 1 -18.99 -1.00 23.04
N HIS A 2 -17.74 -0.63 22.71
CA HIS A 2 -17.41 0.32 21.64
C HIS A 2 -16.55 -0.41 20.62
N LYS A 3 -17.10 -0.72 19.45
CA LYS A 3 -16.28 -0.99 18.27
C LYS A 3 -15.73 0.36 17.80
N HIS A 4 -14.44 0.59 17.95
CA HIS A 4 -13.75 1.37 16.93
C HIS A 4 -13.52 0.39 15.80
N CYS A 5 -14.16 0.65 14.65
CA CYS A 5 -13.77 0.00 13.42
C CYS A 5 -12.38 0.52 13.10
N ASP A 6 -11.38 -0.36 13.15
CA ASP A 6 -10.06 -0.18 12.53
C ASP A 6 -10.28 0.23 11.06
N ASP A 7 -10.21 1.52 10.77
CA ASP A 7 -10.20 2.05 9.42
C ASP A 7 -8.73 2.31 9.05
N PRO A 8 -8.07 1.42 8.29
CA PRO A 8 -6.69 1.60 7.88
C PRO A 8 -6.52 2.94 7.15
N LEU A 9 -5.47 3.68 7.48
CA LEU A 9 -5.12 4.92 6.79
C LEU A 9 -4.75 4.61 5.32
N ALA A 10 -5.70 4.87 4.42
CA ALA A 10 -5.51 4.66 3.00
C ALA A 10 -4.94 5.91 2.31
N VAL A 11 -3.84 5.77 1.58
CA VAL A 11 -3.41 6.76 0.59
C VAL A 11 -3.78 6.25 -0.80
N THR A 12 -4.46 7.07 -1.60
CA THR A 12 -5.07 6.64 -2.87
C THR A 12 -4.51 7.37 -4.09
N THR A 13 -4.48 6.69 -5.24
CA THR A 13 -4.20 7.28 -6.56
C THR A 13 -5.02 6.58 -7.64
N ALA A 14 -5.30 7.27 -8.74
CA ALA A 14 -5.97 6.65 -9.90
C ALA A 14 -5.01 5.71 -10.66
N LEU A 15 -5.58 4.64 -11.21
CA LEU A 15 -4.96 3.73 -12.19
C LEU A 15 -6.00 3.48 -13.29
N ASP A 16 -6.00 4.32 -14.33
CA ASP A 16 -7.08 4.37 -15.32
C ASP A 16 -8.47 4.51 -14.67
N ASP A 17 -9.39 3.60 -14.94
CA ASP A 17 -10.70 3.48 -14.30
C ASP A 17 -10.68 2.62 -13.02
N ARG A 18 -9.51 2.34 -12.44
CA ARG A 18 -9.31 1.68 -11.14
C ARG A 18 -8.81 2.67 -10.09
N VAL A 19 -8.77 2.24 -8.83
CA VAL A 19 -8.15 3.01 -7.74
C VAL A 19 -7.08 2.16 -7.05
N LEU A 20 -5.86 2.66 -6.99
CA LEU A 20 -4.81 2.08 -6.15
C LEU A 20 -4.84 2.71 -4.76
N GLN A 21 -4.68 1.86 -3.75
CA GLN A 21 -4.68 2.26 -2.34
C GLN A 21 -3.54 1.54 -1.62
N VAL A 22 -2.84 2.23 -0.72
CA VAL A 22 -1.98 1.57 0.27
C VAL A 22 -2.61 1.72 1.64
N HIS A 23 -2.71 0.61 2.36
CA HIS A 23 -3.31 0.51 3.69
C HIS A 23 -2.25 0.09 4.70
N PHE A 24 -2.42 0.52 5.96
CA PHE A 24 -1.58 0.11 7.08
C PHE A 24 -2.46 -0.46 8.19
N ALA A 25 -2.00 -1.55 8.81
CA ALA A 25 -2.68 -2.12 9.96
C ALA A 25 -2.57 -1.19 11.17
N ASP A 26 -3.68 -1.02 11.88
CA ASP A 26 -3.69 -0.35 13.16
C ASP A 26 -3.08 -1.28 14.22
N GLY A 27 -1.85 -0.97 14.64
CA GLY A 27 -1.18 -1.67 15.75
C GLY A 27 0.07 -2.44 15.35
N ASP A 28 0.13 -2.94 14.11
CA ASP A 28 1.28 -3.67 13.57
C ASP A 28 2.05 -2.85 12.53
N PRO A 29 3.37 -3.04 12.38
CA PRO A 29 4.17 -2.35 11.36
C PRO A 29 3.96 -2.96 9.96
N MET A 30 2.70 -3.23 9.58
CA MET A 30 2.37 -3.99 8.38
C MET A 30 1.46 -3.16 7.47
N GLY A 31 1.63 -3.30 6.15
CA GLY A 31 0.76 -2.67 5.16
C GLY A 31 0.52 -3.54 3.93
N TRP A 32 -0.49 -3.18 3.14
CA TRP A 32 -0.86 -3.90 1.91
C TRP A 32 -1.34 -2.93 0.83
N ALA A 33 -1.19 -3.33 -0.43
CA ALA A 33 -1.73 -2.59 -1.57
C ALA A 33 -3.07 -3.18 -2.01
N VAL A 34 -3.98 -2.33 -2.46
CA VAL A 34 -5.29 -2.68 -3.01
C VAL A 34 -5.45 -2.03 -4.37
N VAL A 35 -6.00 -2.77 -5.33
CA VAL A 35 -6.61 -2.23 -6.54
C VAL A 35 -8.12 -2.44 -6.46
N ASP A 36 -8.86 -1.34 -6.39
CA ASP A 36 -10.32 -1.33 -6.42
C ASP A 36 -10.83 -1.22 -7.86
N ARG A 37 -12.04 -1.78 -8.11
CA ARG A 37 -12.63 -1.98 -9.44
C ARG A 37 -11.74 -2.84 -10.36
N SER A 38 -11.05 -3.83 -9.78
CA SER A 38 -10.07 -4.66 -10.47
C SER A 38 -10.69 -5.54 -11.54
N ARG A 39 -9.99 -5.70 -12.66
CA ARG A 39 -10.31 -6.63 -13.74
C ARG A 39 -9.38 -7.85 -13.70
N PRO A 40 -9.82 -9.02 -14.20
CA PRO A 40 -8.94 -10.18 -14.31
C PRO A 40 -7.66 -9.82 -15.07
N GLY A 41 -6.51 -10.10 -14.45
CA GLY A 41 -5.19 -9.78 -15.02
C GLY A 41 -4.58 -8.46 -14.54
N ASP A 42 -5.34 -7.56 -13.90
CA ASP A 42 -4.75 -6.37 -13.26
C ASP A 42 -3.70 -6.81 -12.22
N GLN A 43 -2.56 -6.13 -12.17
CA GLN A 43 -1.45 -6.47 -11.29
C GLN A 43 -1.33 -5.44 -10.17
N VAL A 44 -0.97 -5.89 -8.98
CA VAL A 44 -0.76 -5.03 -7.80
C VAL A 44 0.44 -5.52 -6.99
N TRP A 45 1.26 -4.59 -6.50
CA TRP A 45 2.41 -4.86 -5.64
C TRP A 45 2.70 -3.67 -4.72
N LEU A 46 3.64 -3.85 -3.80
CA LEU A 46 4.20 -2.79 -2.97
C LEU A 46 5.64 -2.50 -3.41
N ASP A 47 6.01 -1.21 -3.42
CA ASP A 47 7.42 -0.84 -3.29
C ASP A 47 7.68 -0.44 -1.84
N ARG A 48 8.89 -0.74 -1.35
CA ARG A 48 9.34 -0.41 0.00
C ARG A 48 10.53 0.53 -0.03
N SER A 49 10.57 1.40 0.95
CA SER A 49 11.68 2.31 1.25
C SER A 49 12.06 2.19 2.71
N PHE A 50 13.36 2.30 3.00
CA PHE A 50 13.91 2.36 4.35
C PHE A 50 14.47 3.74 4.73
N ASP A 51 14.43 4.71 3.81
CA ASP A 51 14.94 6.07 3.97
C ASP A 51 13.82 7.13 3.88
N GLY A 52 12.60 6.76 4.32
CA GLY A 52 11.46 7.67 4.37
C GLY A 52 10.84 8.00 3.01
N GLY A 53 11.10 7.17 1.98
CA GLY A 53 10.58 7.32 0.63
C GLY A 53 11.50 8.08 -0.33
N ALA A 54 12.74 8.39 0.09
CA ALA A 54 13.72 9.06 -0.77
C ALA A 54 14.22 8.11 -1.86
N THR A 55 14.55 6.86 -1.49
CA THR A 55 14.83 5.76 -2.40
C THR A 55 13.84 4.63 -2.18
N TRP A 56 13.64 3.84 -3.22
CA TRP A 56 12.77 2.68 -3.22
C TRP A 56 13.57 1.56 -3.84
N ASP A 57 13.51 0.35 -3.26
CA ASP A 57 14.13 -0.83 -3.86
C ASP A 57 13.57 -0.97 -5.28
N GLY A 58 14.37 -0.58 -6.28
CA GLY A 58 13.95 -0.12 -7.60
C GLY A 58 13.40 -1.19 -8.54
N GLY A 59 12.53 -2.06 -8.04
CA GLY A 59 11.98 -3.22 -8.76
C GLY A 59 11.61 -4.39 -7.85
N ALA A 60 11.81 -4.29 -6.53
CA ALA A 60 11.30 -5.29 -5.60
C ALA A 60 9.79 -5.15 -5.51
N GLN A 61 9.07 -5.75 -6.46
CA GLN A 61 7.61 -5.82 -6.52
C GLN A 61 7.09 -6.70 -5.37
N LEU A 62 7.18 -6.18 -4.15
CA LEU A 62 6.90 -6.93 -2.94
C LEU A 62 5.44 -7.35 -2.94
N GLY A 63 5.22 -8.66 -2.88
CA GLY A 63 3.87 -9.22 -2.90
C GLY A 63 3.14 -9.05 -4.22
N PHE A 64 3.87 -8.95 -5.34
CA PHE A 64 3.29 -8.99 -6.68
C PHE A 64 2.22 -10.07 -6.79
N THR A 65 1.05 -9.67 -7.27
CA THR A 65 -0.06 -10.57 -7.50
C THR A 65 -0.94 -10.05 -8.64
N THR A 66 -1.67 -10.97 -9.25
CA THR A 66 -2.56 -10.72 -10.39
C THR A 66 -4.00 -10.99 -9.96
N ALA A 67 -4.90 -10.06 -10.25
CA ALA A 67 -6.30 -10.16 -9.91
C ALA A 67 -6.96 -11.33 -10.65
N PRO A 68 -7.66 -12.23 -9.94
CA PRO A 68 -8.47 -13.27 -10.55
C PRO A 68 -9.79 -12.68 -11.09
N SER A 69 -10.58 -13.51 -11.78
CA SER A 69 -11.89 -13.09 -12.26
C SER A 69 -12.93 -12.96 -11.13
N GLY A 70 -13.86 -12.02 -11.30
CA GLY A 70 -15.08 -11.93 -10.46
C GLY A 70 -14.93 -11.30 -9.08
N VAL A 71 -13.77 -10.71 -8.73
CA VAL A 71 -13.53 -10.22 -7.36
C VAL A 71 -13.89 -8.75 -7.11
N GLY A 72 -13.95 -7.91 -8.14
CA GLY A 72 -14.28 -6.47 -8.03
C GLY A 72 -13.21 -5.60 -7.34
N GLY A 73 -12.40 -6.17 -6.45
CA GLY A 73 -11.17 -5.59 -5.90
C GLY A 73 -10.17 -6.68 -5.55
N TRP A 74 -8.88 -6.36 -5.61
CA TRP A 74 -7.79 -7.30 -5.33
C TRP A 74 -6.68 -6.65 -4.50
N ARG A 75 -5.93 -7.46 -3.74
CA ARG A 75 -4.90 -6.94 -2.83
C ARG A 75 -3.71 -7.87 -2.70
N THR A 76 -2.58 -7.28 -2.28
CA THR A 76 -1.42 -8.04 -1.82
C THR A 76 -1.67 -8.69 -0.45
N GLN A 77 -0.79 -9.59 -0.04
CA GLN A 77 -0.62 -9.92 1.38
C GLN A 77 -0.12 -8.68 2.16
N MET A 78 -0.09 -8.79 3.48
CA MET A 78 0.48 -7.76 4.34
C MET A 78 1.99 -7.94 4.46
N TYR A 79 2.73 -6.84 4.36
CA TYR A 79 4.18 -6.84 4.45
C TYR A 79 4.67 -5.82 5.47
N ASN A 80 5.78 -6.15 6.11
CA ASN A 80 6.40 -5.29 7.10
C ASN A 80 6.98 -4.03 6.43
N ASN A 81 6.66 -2.89 7.03
CA ASN A 81 7.15 -1.56 6.73
C ASN A 81 8.54 -1.34 7.35
N ASP A 82 8.74 -1.77 8.60
CA ASP A 82 9.88 -1.34 9.41
C ASP A 82 11.22 -1.92 8.93
N ASP A 83 12.28 -1.11 9.03
CA ASP A 83 13.67 -1.58 8.95
C ASP A 83 14.10 -2.09 10.32
N TRP A 84 13.81 -3.36 10.60
CA TRP A 84 14.18 -3.97 11.88
C TRP A 84 15.70 -4.03 12.11
N ASN A 85 16.50 -4.16 11.04
CA ASN A 85 17.96 -4.22 11.17
C ASN A 85 18.53 -2.87 11.63
N ASN A 86 17.97 -1.76 11.15
CA ASN A 86 18.44 -0.42 11.49
C ASN A 86 17.53 0.34 12.47
N ARG A 87 16.51 -0.33 13.03
CA ARG A 87 15.51 0.24 13.94
C ARG A 87 14.81 1.48 13.36
N GLY A 88 14.63 1.50 12.05
CA GLY A 88 14.01 2.59 11.30
C GLY A 88 12.54 2.31 10.98
N VAL A 89 11.76 3.38 10.79
CA VAL A 89 10.42 3.29 10.20
C VAL A 89 10.57 3.45 8.69
N GLY A 90 10.17 2.44 7.93
CA GLY A 90 10.17 2.50 6.48
C GLY A 90 8.91 3.19 5.93
N ALA A 91 8.79 3.14 4.60
CA ALA A 91 7.61 3.57 3.90
C ALA A 91 7.18 2.51 2.90
N LEU A 92 5.86 2.40 2.71
CA LEU A 92 5.26 1.58 1.67
C LEU A 92 4.48 2.49 0.71
N ARG A 93 4.48 2.12 -0.57
CA ARG A 93 3.54 2.65 -1.56
C ARG A 93 2.93 1.51 -2.37
N ALA A 94 1.68 1.70 -2.77
CA ALA A 94 1.02 0.82 -3.72
C ALA A 94 1.43 1.17 -5.15
N CYS A 95 1.67 0.13 -5.93
CA CYS A 95 1.93 0.18 -7.37
C CYS A 95 1.07 -0.87 -8.06
N GLY A 96 0.76 -0.66 -9.35
CA GLY A 96 -0.06 -1.59 -10.11
C GLY A 96 -0.03 -1.34 -11.61
N SER A 97 -0.56 -2.30 -12.35
CA SER A 97 -0.72 -2.25 -13.81
C SER A 97 -2.11 -2.72 -14.19
N ALA A 98 -2.78 -1.95 -15.04
CA ALA A 98 -4.12 -2.27 -15.53
C ALA A 98 -4.04 -3.00 -16.88
N VAL A 99 -4.77 -4.11 -17.03
CA VAL A 99 -4.87 -4.81 -18.31
C VAL A 99 -5.68 -4.03 -19.34
N GLY A 100 -5.40 -4.29 -20.61
CA GLY A 100 -6.13 -3.72 -21.75
C GLY A 100 -5.73 -2.29 -22.11
N THR A 101 -4.68 -1.74 -21.50
CA THR A 101 -4.27 -0.34 -21.65
C THR A 101 -3.22 -0.10 -22.72
N GLY A 102 -2.78 -1.15 -23.43
CA GLY A 102 -1.84 -1.07 -24.55
C GLY A 102 -0.46 -0.48 -24.21
N ARG A 103 -0.20 -0.17 -22.93
CA ARG A 103 1.02 0.48 -22.48
C ARG A 103 1.89 -0.53 -21.76
N SER A 104 2.83 -1.11 -22.52
CA SER A 104 4.07 -1.60 -21.94
C SER A 104 4.74 -0.40 -21.27
N LEU A 105 4.78 -0.42 -19.93
CA LEU A 105 4.96 0.74 -19.01
C LEU A 105 3.64 1.47 -18.70
N ALA A 106 2.73 0.79 -17.99
CA ALA A 106 1.51 1.36 -17.42
C ALA A 106 1.83 2.64 -16.59
N PRO A 107 0.90 3.61 -16.47
CA PRO A 107 1.09 4.72 -15.55
C PRO A 107 1.30 4.14 -14.16
N LEU A 108 2.51 4.29 -13.62
CA LEU A 108 2.76 4.04 -12.21
C LEU A 108 1.96 5.08 -11.43
N GLY A 109 0.72 4.74 -11.07
CA GLY A 109 0.03 5.41 -9.97
C GLY A 109 0.84 5.13 -8.71
N ARG A 110 1.67 6.08 -8.29
CA ARG A 110 2.37 6.02 -7.00
C ARG A 110 1.52 6.77 -5.99
N ALA A 111 0.93 6.04 -5.05
CA ALA A 111 0.43 6.68 -3.84
C ALA A 111 1.62 7.36 -3.12
N PRO A 112 1.50 8.59 -2.61
CA PRO A 112 2.53 9.16 -1.76
C PRO A 112 2.79 8.26 -0.54
N ALA A 113 4.02 8.30 -0.02
CA ALA A 113 4.43 7.48 1.12
C ALA A 113 3.47 7.69 2.30
N GLY A 114 2.83 6.62 2.75
CA GLY A 114 2.22 6.58 4.07
C GLY A 114 3.31 6.30 5.10
N THR A 115 3.45 7.18 6.08
CA THR A 115 4.18 6.86 7.32
C THR A 115 3.15 6.64 8.42
N ARG A 116 3.45 5.76 9.37
CA ARG A 116 2.63 5.64 10.57
C ARG A 116 2.66 7.00 11.26
N ARG A 117 1.53 7.70 11.29
CA ARG A 117 1.41 8.87 12.17
C ARG A 117 1.50 8.29 13.58
N THR A 118 2.65 8.45 14.24
CA THR A 118 2.77 8.05 15.64
C THR A 118 1.68 8.82 16.36
N THR A 119 0.64 8.11 16.80
CA THR A 119 -0.30 8.65 17.77
C THR A 119 0.52 8.80 19.05
N ARG A 120 1.23 9.93 19.17
CA ARG A 120 1.68 10.43 20.45
C ARG A 120 0.39 10.65 21.22
N LYS A 121 -0.03 9.60 21.93
CA LYS A 121 -1.08 9.61 22.94
C LYS A 121 -0.83 10.88 23.73
N ARG A 122 -1.65 11.92 23.53
CA ARG A 122 -1.55 13.16 24.30
C ARG A 122 -1.76 12.73 25.74
N ARG A 123 -0.66 12.55 26.49
CA ARG A 123 -0.70 12.38 27.93
C ARG A 123 -1.40 13.64 28.44
N ARG A 124 -2.64 13.50 28.88
CA ARG A 124 -3.30 14.56 29.66
C ARG A 124 -2.46 14.77 30.92
N PRO A 125 -2.14 16.01 31.30
CA PRO A 125 -1.49 16.27 32.57
C PRO A 125 -2.47 15.88 33.70
N ARG A 126 -1.90 15.47 34.83
CA ARG A 126 -2.64 15.11 36.04
C ARG A 126 -3.41 16.29 36.60
#